data_AF-A0A1N7SJ15-F1
#
_entry.id   AF-A0A1N7SJ15-F1
#
_cell.length_a   1.000
_cell.length_b   1.000
_cell.length_c   1.000
_cell.angle_alpha   90.00
_cell.angle_beta   90.00
_cell.angle_gamma   90.00
#
_symmetry.space_group_name_H-M   'P 1'
#
loop_
_entity.id
_entity.type
_entity.pdbx_description
1 polymer ?
#
loop_
_entity_poly.entity_id
_entity_poly.type
_entity_poly.pdbx_seq_one_letter_code
_entity_poly.pdbx_strand_id
1 'polypeptide(L)'
;MKSLIKAVAIVAIVASLAASATVFAQSNSRITREQVRAELIEFEQAGYHVGDGDQTHYPDAVLAAEARIAARNDSASGYGGGVAGSSQSGRPAVSSADWNAMYSR
;
A
#
# COMPACT_ATOMS: atom_id res chain seq x y z
N MET A 1 -2.14 -43.26 -16.81
CA MET A 1 -2.54 -42.72 -15.48
C MET A 1 -1.36 -42.25 -14.63
N LYS A 2 -0.24 -42.99 -14.54
CA LYS A 2 0.96 -42.60 -13.77
C LYS A 2 1.69 -41.35 -14.31
N SER A 3 1.61 -41.09 -15.62
CA SER A 3 2.23 -39.93 -16.28
C SER A 3 1.53 -38.60 -15.99
N LEU A 4 0.19 -38.60 -15.94
CA LEU A 4 -0.61 -37.43 -15.59
C LEU A 4 -0.36 -36.99 -14.14
N ILE A 5 -0.27 -37.94 -13.21
CA ILE A 5 0.01 -37.66 -11.80
C ILE A 5 1.40 -37.03 -11.63
N LYS A 6 2.40 -37.49 -12.39
CA LYS A 6 3.75 -36.88 -12.40
C LYS A 6 3.75 -35.46 -12.97
N ALA A 7 3.00 -35.22 -14.05
CA ALA A 7 2.89 -33.90 -14.66
C ALA A 7 2.25 -32.89 -13.69
N VAL A 8 1.16 -33.28 -13.02
CA VAL A 8 0.49 -32.45 -12.02
C VAL A 8 1.40 -32.16 -10.82
N ALA A 9 2.17 -33.15 -10.36
CA ALA A 9 3.13 -32.96 -9.26
C ALA A 9 4.26 -31.97 -9.63
N ILE A 10 4.79 -32.04 -10.86
CA ILE A 10 5.82 -31.11 -11.34
C ILE A 10 5.27 -29.69 -11.43
N VAL A 11 4.07 -29.52 -11.98
CA VAL A 11 3.41 -28.20 -12.07
C VAL A 11 3.15 -27.61 -10.69
N ALA A 12 2.70 -28.43 -9.73
CA ALA A 12 2.47 -27.98 -8.36
C ALA A 12 3.76 -27.52 -7.66
N ILE A 13 4.87 -28.23 -7.88
CA ILE A 13 6.19 -27.85 -7.32
C ILE A 13 6.68 -26.53 -7.94
N VAL A 14 6.58 -26.37 -9.26
CA VAL A 14 6.98 -25.12 -9.95
C VAL A 14 6.11 -23.95 -9.51
N ALA A 15 4.80 -24.15 -9.38
CA ALA A 15 3.87 -23.12 -8.90
C ALA A 15 4.17 -22.70 -7.45
N SER A 16 4.55 -23.65 -6.60
CA SER A 16 4.92 -23.35 -5.20
C SER A 16 6.23 -22.56 -5.08
N LEU A 17 7.16 -22.72 -6.03
CA LEU A 17 8.42 -21.98 -6.05
C LEU A 17 8.24 -20.52 -6.50
N ALA A 18 7.20 -20.23 -7.30
CA ALA A 18 6.85 -18.87 -7.72
C ALA A 18 6.18 -18.04 -6.61
N ALA A 19 5.68 -18.68 -5.54
CA ALA A 19 5.01 -18.02 -4.43
C ALA A 19 5.98 -17.38 -3.41
N SER A 20 7.26 -17.76 -3.42
CA SER A 20 8.27 -17.26 -2.46
C SER A 20 9.04 -16.05 -2.99
N ALA A 21 8.35 -15.06 -3.54
CA ALA A 21 8.97 -13.85 -4.10
C ALA A 21 9.02 -12.65 -3.14
N THR A 22 8.72 -12.81 -1.85
CA THR A 22 8.71 -11.69 -0.90
C THR A 22 9.54 -11.97 0.35
N VAL A 23 10.84 -12.20 0.17
CA VAL A 23 11.85 -12.04 1.25
C VAL A 23 12.66 -10.79 0.93
N PHE A 24 11.98 -9.63 0.90
CA PHE A 24 12.63 -8.34 0.66
C PHE A 24 13.20 -7.78 1.97
N ALA A 25 14.42 -8.20 2.29
CA ALA A 25 15.34 -7.43 3.12
C ALA A 25 16.50 -6.86 2.28
N GLN A 26 16.33 -6.78 0.95
CA GLN A 26 17.29 -6.12 0.07
C GLN A 26 17.05 -4.60 0.14
N SER A 27 17.95 -3.94 0.86
CA SER A 27 18.04 -2.50 1.03
C SER A 27 17.69 -1.72 -0.24
N ASN A 28 16.62 -0.93 -0.17
CA ASN A 28 16.33 0.22 -1.03
C ASN A 28 16.67 0.01 -2.52
N SER A 29 15.80 -0.71 -3.24
CA SER A 29 15.74 -0.54 -4.69
C SER A 29 15.63 0.96 -4.98
N ARG A 30 16.67 1.54 -5.57
CA ARG A 30 16.68 2.97 -5.90
C ARG A 30 15.55 3.21 -6.90
N ILE A 31 14.55 3.96 -6.49
CA ILE A 31 13.50 4.43 -7.40
C ILE A 31 14.19 5.27 -8.48
N THR A 32 13.89 4.97 -9.75
CA THR A 32 14.46 5.74 -10.86
C THR A 32 13.68 7.03 -11.07
N ARG A 33 14.28 8.03 -11.71
CA ARG A 33 13.58 9.30 -11.98
C ARG A 33 12.37 9.08 -12.89
N GLU A 34 12.45 8.10 -13.76
CA GLU A 34 11.35 7.67 -14.63
C GLU A 34 10.18 7.12 -13.81
N GLN A 35 10.47 6.29 -12.81
CA GLN A 35 9.46 5.74 -11.90
C GLN A 35 8.78 6.84 -11.09
N VAL A 36 9.54 7.75 -10.48
CA VAL A 36 8.97 8.88 -9.72
C VAL A 36 8.08 9.76 -10.61
N ARG A 37 8.48 10.01 -11.86
CA ARG A 37 7.65 10.79 -12.80
C ARG A 37 6.36 10.06 -13.15
N ALA A 38 6.43 8.75 -13.38
CA ALA A 38 5.25 7.95 -13.66
C ALA A 38 4.26 8.00 -12.49
N GLU A 39 4.75 7.85 -11.26
CA GLU A 39 3.93 7.96 -10.04
C GLU A 39 3.31 9.36 -9.91
N LEU A 40 4.07 10.44 -10.09
CA LEU A 40 3.54 11.80 -10.02
C LEU A 40 2.43 12.08 -11.05
N ILE A 41 2.58 11.56 -12.27
CA ILE A 41 1.55 11.67 -13.30
C ILE A 41 0.28 10.92 -12.89
N GLU A 42 0.41 9.75 -12.24
CA GLU A 42 -0.72 8.99 -11.75
C GLU A 42 -1.47 9.75 -10.62
N PHE A 43 -0.74 10.40 -9.73
CA PHE A 43 -1.30 11.27 -8.70
C PHE A 43 -2.01 12.49 -9.31
N GLU A 44 -1.43 13.12 -10.34
CA GLU A 44 -2.07 14.21 -11.08
C GLU A 44 -3.39 13.76 -11.73
N GLN A 45 -3.40 12.57 -12.35
CA GLN A 45 -4.62 11.96 -12.91
C GLN A 45 -5.68 11.59 -11.85
N ALA A 46 -5.25 11.36 -10.61
CA ALA A 46 -6.12 11.17 -9.46
C ALA A 46 -6.61 12.50 -8.84
N GLY A 47 -6.18 13.63 -9.40
CA GLY A 47 -6.56 14.99 -9.01
C GLY A 47 -5.67 15.61 -7.93
N TYR A 48 -4.53 14.99 -7.60
CA TYR A 48 -3.57 15.52 -6.64
C TYR A 48 -2.47 16.31 -7.34
N HIS A 49 -2.31 17.56 -6.93
CA HIS A 49 -1.37 18.49 -7.55
C HIS A 49 -0.32 18.93 -6.53
N VAL A 50 0.96 18.70 -6.86
CA VAL A 50 2.08 19.00 -5.98
C VAL A 50 2.45 20.47 -6.10
N GLY A 51 2.31 21.23 -5.01
CA GLY A 51 2.80 22.62 -4.92
C GLY A 51 1.71 23.68 -4.98
N ASP A 52 0.44 23.30 -5.07
CA ASP A 52 -0.72 24.18 -5.14
C ASP A 52 -1.01 24.95 -3.83
N GLY A 53 -0.13 24.82 -2.83
CA GLY A 53 -0.29 25.41 -1.51
C GLY A 53 -1.23 24.61 -0.61
N ASP A 54 -1.76 23.47 -1.05
CA ASP A 54 -2.62 22.59 -0.27
C ASP A 54 -1.85 21.75 0.77
N GLN A 55 -0.86 22.36 1.43
CA GLN A 55 -0.18 21.77 2.58
C GLN A 55 -1.10 21.70 3.81
N THR A 56 -2.22 22.44 3.78
CA THR A 56 -3.20 22.49 4.88
C THR A 56 -3.97 21.18 5.03
N HIS A 57 -4.21 20.45 3.93
CA HIS A 57 -4.92 19.16 3.95
C HIS A 57 -3.97 17.97 3.85
N TYR A 58 -2.70 18.15 4.19
CA TYR A 58 -1.79 17.03 4.37
C TYR A 58 -2.08 16.33 5.70
N PRO A 59 -2.23 15.00 5.74
CA PRO A 59 -2.03 14.03 4.64
C PRO A 59 -3.30 13.62 3.88
N ASP A 60 -4.48 14.11 4.24
CA ASP A 60 -5.79 13.68 3.72
C ASP A 60 -5.88 13.68 2.18
N ALA A 61 -5.35 14.71 1.52
CA ALA A 61 -5.35 14.82 0.06
C ALA A 61 -4.51 13.72 -0.62
N VAL A 62 -3.38 13.35 -0.02
CA VAL A 62 -2.50 12.28 -0.50
C VAL A 62 -3.19 10.92 -0.36
N LEU A 63 -3.79 10.67 0.81
CA LEU A 63 -4.52 9.42 1.07
C LEU A 63 -5.73 9.25 0.14
N ALA A 64 -6.45 10.33 -0.14
CA ALA A 64 -7.57 10.31 -1.09
C ALA A 64 -7.11 10.00 -2.52
N ALA A 65 -5.94 10.52 -2.93
CA ALA A 65 -5.36 10.21 -4.23
C ALA A 65 -4.92 8.75 -4.33
N GLU A 66 -4.25 8.23 -3.30
CA GLU A 66 -3.86 6.82 -3.21
C GLU A 66 -5.06 5.87 -3.27
N ALA A 67 -6.17 6.20 -2.58
CA ALA A 67 -7.38 5.40 -2.64
C ALA A 67 -7.99 5.35 -4.05
N ARG A 68 -7.95 6.46 -4.79
CA ARG A 68 -8.40 6.53 -6.20
C ARG A 68 -7.49 5.71 -7.11
N ILE A 69 -6.18 5.78 -6.90
CA ILE A 69 -5.18 5.00 -7.61
C ILE A 69 -5.38 3.51 -7.37
N ALA A 70 -5.53 3.10 -6.11
CA ALA A 70 -5.80 1.72 -5.72
C ALA A 70 -7.09 1.22 -6.39
N ALA A 71 -8.18 1.99 -6.37
CA ALA A 71 -9.43 1.62 -7.04
C ALA A 71 -9.28 1.46 -8.57
N ARG A 72 -8.45 2.29 -9.22
CA ARG A 72 -8.15 2.14 -10.66
C ARG A 72 -7.34 0.88 -10.95
N ASN A 73 -6.32 0.60 -10.16
CA ASN A 73 -5.48 -0.59 -10.31
C ASN A 73 -6.25 -1.88 -10.03
N ASP A 74 -7.15 -1.85 -9.05
CA ASP A 74 -8.08 -2.94 -8.73
C ASP A 74 -9.14 -3.15 -9.83
N SER A 75 -9.54 -2.08 -10.53
CA SER A 75 -10.42 -2.19 -11.71
C SER A 75 -9.70 -2.74 -12.95
N ALA A 76 -8.40 -2.46 -13.09
CA ALA A 76 -7.56 -2.93 -14.20
C ALA A 76 -7.11 -4.39 -14.02
N SER A 77 -6.85 -4.79 -12.78
CA SER A 77 -6.58 -6.17 -12.39
C SER A 77 -7.91 -6.85 -12.11
N GLY A 78 -8.60 -7.39 -13.13
CA GLY A 78 -9.95 -7.98 -13.05
C GLY A 78 -10.11 -9.22 -12.14
N TYR A 79 -9.59 -9.18 -10.91
CA TYR A 79 -9.59 -10.26 -9.94
C TYR A 79 -9.68 -9.72 -8.51
N GLY A 80 -10.91 -9.63 -7.98
CA GLY A 80 -11.20 -9.59 -6.54
C GLY A 80 -10.96 -8.24 -5.87
N GLY A 81 -12.03 -7.44 -5.76
CA GLY A 81 -12.04 -6.11 -5.17
C GLY A 81 -11.28 -6.01 -3.83
N GLY A 82 -10.37 -5.06 -3.76
CA GLY A 82 -9.45 -4.85 -2.64
C GLY A 82 -10.16 -4.74 -1.29
N VAL A 83 -9.68 -5.52 -0.33
CA VAL A 83 -10.12 -5.43 1.07
C VAL A 83 -9.68 -4.08 1.62
N ALA A 84 -10.63 -3.23 2.01
CA ALA A 84 -10.37 -2.01 2.74
C ALA A 84 -9.59 -2.35 4.02
N GLY A 85 -8.27 -2.12 4.01
CA GLY A 85 -7.42 -2.31 5.17
C GLY A 85 -7.80 -1.30 6.24
N SER A 86 -8.24 -1.77 7.41
CA SER A 86 -8.49 -0.91 8.57
C SER A 86 -7.15 -0.42 9.13
N SER A 87 -6.89 0.89 9.06
CA SER A 87 -5.80 1.51 9.80
C SER A 87 -6.26 1.81 11.23
N GLN A 88 -5.73 1.07 12.20
CA GLN A 88 -5.98 1.33 13.61
C GLN A 88 -4.85 2.21 14.17
N SER A 89 -5.12 3.50 14.36
CA SER A 89 -4.23 4.39 15.12
C SER A 89 -4.36 4.08 16.62
N GLY A 90 -3.23 3.87 17.30
CA GLY A 90 -3.17 3.63 18.73
C GLY A 90 -3.77 4.81 19.52
N ARG A 91 -4.58 4.49 20.54
CA ARG A 91 -5.18 5.49 21.42
C ARG A 91 -4.10 5.99 22.40
N PRO A 92 -4.08 7.27 22.77
CA PRO A 92 -3.14 7.76 23.78
C PRO A 92 -3.30 6.96 25.07
N ALA A 93 -2.18 6.55 25.68
CA ALA A 93 -2.16 5.67 26.85
C ALA A 93 -2.76 6.31 28.12
N VAL A 94 -2.97 7.63 28.10
CA VAL A 94 -3.43 8.42 29.23
C VAL A 94 -4.37 9.52 28.73
N SER A 95 -5.40 9.82 29.52
CA SER A 95 -6.37 10.85 29.17
C SER A 95 -5.77 12.26 29.34
N SER A 96 -6.32 13.26 28.66
CA SER A 96 -5.92 14.67 28.85
C SER A 96 -6.15 15.15 30.29
N ALA A 97 -7.15 14.60 30.99
CA ALA A 97 -7.41 14.89 32.38
C ALA A 97 -6.31 14.34 33.31
N ASP A 98 -5.84 13.10 33.07
CA ASP A 98 -4.74 12.50 33.83
C ASP A 98 -3.43 13.26 33.61
N TRP A 99 -3.16 13.68 32.37
CA TRP A 99 -2.03 14.53 32.05
C TRP A 99 -2.07 15.85 32.85
N ASN A 100 -3.22 16.50 32.93
CA ASN A 100 -3.33 17.76 33.67
C ASN A 100 -3.08 17.54 35.16
N ALA A 101 -3.66 16.50 35.75
CA ALA A 101 -3.52 16.17 37.18
C ALA A 101 -2.06 15.86 37.59
N MET A 102 -1.23 15.31 36.70
CA MET A 102 0.18 15.02 37.01
C MET A 102 1.09 16.26 37.01
N TYR A 103 0.73 17.32 36.28
CA TYR A 103 1.62 18.47 36.04
C TYR A 103 1.11 19.81 36.56
N SER A 104 -0.15 19.90 37.01
CA SER A 104 -0.64 21.05 37.76
C SER A 104 -0.20 20.95 39.23
N ARG A 105 0.79 21.77 39.63
CA ARG A 105 1.10 22.08 41.05
C ARG A 105 0.26 23.25 41.54
#